data_AF-A0A662W2L1-F1
#
_entry.id   AF-A0A662W2L1-F1
#
_cell.length_a   1.000
_cell.length_b   1.000
_cell.length_c   1.000
_cell.angle_alpha   90.00
_cell.angle_beta   90.00
_cell.angle_gamma   90.00
#
_symmetry.space_group_name_H-M   'P 1'
#
loop_
_entity.id
_entity.type
_entity.pdbx_description
1 polymer ?
#
loop_
_entity_poly.entity_id
_entity_poly.type
_entity_poly.pdbx_seq_one_letter_code
_entity_poly.pdbx_strand_id
1 'polypeptide(L)'
;MMKQNQTIKKVVKIDPLDDKDAFREIVWEYLKPEDGPAPRAHLLTINGLTYPFNRDFCFAAVPDPHEITRTNSGTLQISTPRSKRRYSMLAYLHGIRPGDLIFFFQADPQWPKDVMNRRGFRGIWIAKSMPFRDTTAIKHPDTGYEILGACPACGTPFNFGQGGLENEKKCPLCGNKYGKVMVNTVTGTKKYSRVVLSARILIEPLIVFKRTAGDNRVYSDMSIEPLVWISRTDNAMGPGKGSSIRVLLPEEATKVAYMLATEDPQSIDENLCKYDYPGKTDNPIADHNNIESRYPRVKRVGNRYVLEHEFHLNLYFALHIDDPYHSLNKLLGVDISSVDYWTNEFPWGYTGDTADFVLSLWNDVEGRHTIYLFEFKKDIVDKKSLAEVLLYIPWVVQVMTQFRHETTDIVVQPVIVGKKFNGLFALPRDYGFQLKFFTSSKSKNVTVRTPILLQYDVNGVFRVKDVYTNRDIYYAEDLDFRVIRKPTRAITPPPLSLTTTEVEKDFAVQKYLCSI
;
A
#
# COMPACT_ATOMS: atom_id res chain seq x y z
N MET A 1 -12.09 5.17 -19.24
CA MET A 1 -11.17 4.40 -20.13
C MET A 1 -10.78 5.13 -21.42
N MET A 2 -11.72 5.68 -22.21
CA MET A 2 -11.38 6.25 -23.53
C MET A 2 -10.49 7.51 -23.43
N LYS A 3 -10.70 8.37 -22.42
CA LYS A 3 -9.86 9.55 -22.14
C LYS A 3 -8.52 9.21 -21.47
N GLN A 4 -8.48 8.35 -20.44
CA GLN A 4 -7.21 7.80 -19.90
C GLN A 4 -6.29 7.21 -20.99
N ASN A 5 -6.85 6.47 -21.96
CA ASN A 5 -6.09 5.98 -23.11
C ASN A 5 -5.60 7.12 -24.03
N GLN A 6 -6.32 8.23 -24.11
CA GLN A 6 -5.85 9.45 -24.79
C GLN A 6 -4.75 10.15 -23.99
N THR A 7 -4.82 10.20 -22.67
CA THR A 7 -3.79 10.78 -21.80
C THR A 7 -2.49 9.98 -21.87
N ILE A 8 -2.55 8.65 -21.83
CA ILE A 8 -1.37 7.79 -22.09
C ILE A 8 -0.78 8.08 -23.48
N LYS A 9 -1.62 8.20 -24.51
CA LYS A 9 -1.18 8.59 -25.86
C LYS A 9 -0.55 9.98 -25.91
N LYS A 10 -0.89 10.90 -24.99
CA LYS A 10 -0.22 12.20 -24.84
C LYS A 10 1.14 12.03 -24.16
N VAL A 11 1.24 11.21 -23.10
CA VAL A 11 2.53 10.92 -22.42
C VAL A 11 3.57 10.44 -23.43
N VAL A 12 3.21 9.51 -24.31
CA VAL A 12 4.13 8.93 -25.31
C VAL A 12 4.55 9.94 -26.38
N LYS A 13 3.86 11.08 -26.53
CA LYS A 13 4.17 12.10 -27.53
C LYS A 13 5.04 13.24 -27.03
N ILE A 14 5.18 13.38 -25.71
CA ILE A 14 6.06 14.39 -25.12
C ILE A 14 7.41 13.73 -24.85
N ASP A 15 8.49 14.38 -25.28
CA ASP A 15 9.82 14.05 -24.76
C ASP A 15 9.92 14.65 -23.35
N PRO A 16 9.94 13.83 -22.29
CA PRO A 16 10.02 14.33 -20.92
C PRO A 16 11.33 15.05 -20.64
N LEU A 17 12.38 14.86 -21.46
CA LEU A 17 13.67 15.54 -21.28
C LEU A 17 13.64 16.97 -21.83
N ASP A 18 12.82 17.22 -22.86
CA ASP A 18 12.65 18.55 -23.45
C ASP A 18 11.63 19.38 -22.66
N ASP A 19 10.46 18.81 -22.36
CA ASP A 19 9.36 19.51 -21.67
C ASP A 19 8.95 18.80 -20.37
N LYS A 20 9.75 19.06 -19.32
CA LYS A 20 9.66 18.40 -18.01
C LYS A 20 8.38 18.79 -17.25
N ASP A 21 7.94 20.04 -17.43
CA ASP A 21 6.72 20.55 -16.81
C ASP A 21 5.48 19.99 -17.51
N ALA A 22 5.43 19.95 -18.85
CA ALA A 22 4.32 19.30 -19.54
C ALA A 22 4.23 17.80 -19.21
N PHE A 23 5.37 17.11 -19.07
CA PHE A 23 5.37 15.72 -18.61
C PHE A 23 4.77 15.57 -17.20
N ARG A 24 5.16 16.43 -16.26
CA ARG A 24 4.60 16.47 -14.90
C ARG A 24 3.08 16.67 -14.93
N GLU A 25 2.60 17.62 -15.72
CA GLU A 25 1.17 17.92 -15.83
C GLU A 25 0.38 16.77 -16.47
N ILE A 26 0.93 16.07 -17.46
CA ILE A 26 0.23 14.90 -18.01
C ILE A 26 0.12 13.77 -16.98
N VAL A 27 1.17 13.54 -16.18
CA VAL A 27 1.11 12.56 -15.08
C VAL A 27 0.05 12.97 -14.05
N TRP A 28 -0.08 14.26 -13.76
CA TRP A 28 -1.10 14.78 -12.86
C TRP A 28 -2.51 14.53 -13.40
N GLU A 29 -2.76 14.92 -14.65
CA GLU A 29 -4.06 14.71 -15.31
C GLU A 29 -4.41 13.23 -15.46
N TYR A 30 -3.41 12.35 -15.60
CA TYR A 30 -3.64 10.90 -15.63
C TYR A 30 -4.16 10.36 -14.30
N LEU A 31 -3.72 10.94 -13.18
CA LEU A 31 -4.05 10.51 -11.82
C LEU A 31 -5.27 11.23 -11.23
N LYS A 32 -6.01 11.99 -12.05
CA LYS A 32 -7.29 12.59 -11.66
C LYS A 32 -8.46 11.64 -11.93
N PRO A 33 -9.55 11.76 -11.14
CA PRO A 33 -10.77 11.04 -11.44
C PRO A 33 -11.44 11.56 -12.72
N GLU A 34 -12.12 10.67 -13.44
CA GLU A 34 -12.90 10.99 -14.65
C GLU A 34 -14.27 10.28 -14.60
N ASP A 35 -14.50 9.27 -15.44
CA ASP A 35 -15.74 8.48 -15.49
C ASP A 35 -15.77 7.34 -14.46
N GLY A 36 -14.92 7.41 -13.43
CA GLY A 36 -14.65 6.35 -12.45
C GLY A 36 -13.50 6.71 -11.51
N PRO A 37 -13.07 5.78 -10.63
CA PRO A 37 -11.99 6.07 -9.71
C PRO A 37 -10.71 6.34 -10.49
N ALA A 38 -9.91 7.27 -9.99
CA ALA A 38 -8.64 7.62 -10.60
C ALA A 38 -7.67 6.42 -10.61
N PRO A 39 -6.84 6.27 -11.66
CA PRO A 39 -5.66 5.42 -11.60
C PRO A 39 -4.76 5.89 -10.46
N ARG A 40 -4.15 4.96 -9.75
CA ARG A 40 -3.26 5.27 -8.62
C ARG A 40 -1.80 5.16 -9.01
N ALA A 41 -0.94 5.80 -8.24
CA ALA A 41 0.51 5.67 -8.35
C ALA A 41 1.05 4.79 -7.22
N HIS A 42 1.58 3.63 -7.56
CA HIS A 42 2.17 2.69 -6.59
C HIS A 42 3.69 2.77 -6.62
N LEU A 43 4.30 2.77 -5.45
CA LEU A 43 5.74 2.65 -5.28
C LEU A 43 6.10 1.21 -4.93
N LEU A 44 6.89 0.56 -5.78
CA LEU A 44 7.43 -0.76 -5.53
C LEU A 44 8.94 -0.68 -5.24
N THR A 45 9.37 -1.32 -4.16
CA THR A 45 10.80 -1.40 -3.81
C THR A 45 11.45 -2.59 -4.50
N ILE A 46 12.53 -2.33 -5.24
CA ILE A 46 13.35 -3.32 -5.92
C ILE A 46 14.82 -3.19 -5.49
N ASN A 47 15.64 -4.15 -5.89
CA ASN A 47 17.09 -4.05 -5.81
C ASN A 47 17.70 -4.24 -7.20
N GLY A 48 19.02 -4.03 -7.31
CA GLY A 48 19.76 -4.25 -8.55
C GLY A 48 19.59 -5.66 -9.13
N LEU A 49 19.49 -6.73 -8.33
CA LEU A 49 19.30 -8.09 -8.87
C LEU A 49 17.92 -8.34 -9.47
N THR A 50 16.88 -7.68 -8.94
CA THR A 50 15.51 -7.83 -9.43
C THR A 50 15.19 -6.87 -10.56
N TYR A 51 15.79 -5.66 -10.59
CA TYR A 51 15.51 -4.65 -11.61
C TYR A 51 15.61 -5.16 -13.07
N PRO A 52 16.64 -5.93 -13.47
CA PRO A 52 16.72 -6.49 -14.81
C PRO A 52 15.49 -7.32 -15.20
N PHE A 53 14.86 -8.03 -14.26
CA PHE A 53 13.63 -8.76 -14.51
C PHE A 53 12.45 -7.83 -14.78
N ASN A 54 12.31 -6.78 -13.95
CA ASN A 54 11.28 -5.76 -14.16
C ASN A 54 11.41 -5.07 -15.53
N ARG A 55 12.65 -4.74 -15.92
CA ARG A 55 12.98 -4.06 -17.17
C ARG A 55 12.79 -4.96 -18.39
N ASP A 56 13.31 -6.18 -18.35
CA ASP A 56 13.48 -7.01 -19.55
C ASP A 56 12.32 -7.98 -19.77
N PHE A 57 11.60 -8.38 -18.72
CA PHE A 57 10.47 -9.31 -18.81
C PHE A 57 9.12 -8.64 -18.52
N CYS A 58 9.13 -7.35 -18.16
CA CYS A 58 7.94 -6.54 -17.97
C CYS A 58 6.91 -7.18 -17.02
N PHE A 59 7.42 -7.61 -15.85
CA PHE A 59 6.60 -7.95 -14.69
C PHE A 59 7.21 -7.37 -13.41
N ALA A 60 6.36 -7.05 -12.45
CA ALA A 60 6.76 -6.78 -11.08
C ALA A 60 6.59 -8.04 -10.24
N ALA A 61 7.46 -8.23 -9.25
CA ALA A 61 7.35 -9.33 -8.30
C ALA A 61 7.69 -8.87 -6.89
N VAL A 62 6.92 -9.34 -5.93
CA VAL A 62 7.08 -9.00 -4.51
C VAL A 62 7.16 -10.28 -3.67
N PRO A 63 7.77 -10.22 -2.47
CA PRO A 63 7.72 -11.32 -1.53
C PRO A 63 6.28 -11.59 -1.10
N ASP A 64 5.89 -12.87 -1.01
CA ASP A 64 4.66 -13.31 -0.32
C ASP A 64 5.04 -13.80 1.09
N PRO A 65 4.84 -13.01 2.16
CA PRO A 65 5.21 -13.42 3.52
C PRO A 65 4.50 -14.70 3.93
N HIS A 66 5.24 -15.70 4.39
CA HIS A 66 4.61 -16.87 4.97
C HIS A 66 4.04 -16.55 6.37
N GLU A 67 3.02 -17.29 6.79
CA GLU A 67 2.36 -17.09 8.09
C GLU A 67 2.85 -18.07 9.16
N ILE A 68 3.61 -19.08 8.76
CA ILE A 68 4.00 -20.20 9.61
C ILE A 68 5.28 -19.93 10.39
N THR A 69 5.42 -20.41 11.61
CA THR A 69 6.69 -20.41 12.35
C THR A 69 6.99 -21.79 12.92
N ARG A 70 8.27 -22.08 13.13
CA ARG A 70 8.70 -23.25 13.90
C ARG A 70 8.78 -22.86 15.38
N THR A 71 8.23 -23.71 16.24
CA THR A 71 8.42 -23.64 17.70
C THR A 71 9.82 -24.13 18.07
N ASN A 72 10.22 -23.94 19.33
CA ASN A 72 11.46 -24.51 19.85
C ASN A 72 11.49 -26.05 19.78
N SER A 73 10.32 -26.70 19.82
CA SER A 73 10.15 -28.15 19.62
C SER A 73 10.18 -28.57 18.14
N GLY A 74 10.39 -27.64 17.20
CA GLY A 74 10.44 -27.91 15.76
C GLY A 74 9.08 -28.02 15.07
N THR A 75 7.98 -27.88 15.81
CA THR A 75 6.59 -27.97 15.29
C THR A 75 6.21 -26.70 14.53
N LEU A 76 5.52 -26.85 13.39
CA LEU A 76 5.02 -25.71 12.63
C LEU A 76 3.69 -25.21 13.23
N GLN A 77 3.53 -23.89 13.33
CA GLN A 77 2.30 -23.25 13.78
C GLN A 77 2.06 -21.92 13.07
N ILE A 78 0.81 -21.45 13.04
CA ILE A 78 0.48 -20.12 12.52
C ILE A 78 0.96 -19.05 13.49
N SER A 79 1.58 -18.00 12.95
CA SER A 79 2.07 -16.83 13.68
C SER A 79 1.24 -15.61 13.30
N THR A 80 0.45 -15.10 14.24
CA THR A 80 -0.37 -13.90 14.02
C THR A 80 0.45 -12.68 13.57
N PRO A 81 1.65 -12.38 14.12
CA PRO A 81 2.48 -11.28 13.59
C PRO A 81 2.88 -11.46 12.12
N ARG A 82 3.20 -12.70 11.70
CA ARG A 82 3.52 -12.99 10.30
C ARG A 82 2.30 -12.92 9.39
N SER A 83 1.14 -13.38 9.89
CA SER A 83 -0.16 -13.20 9.23
C SER A 83 -0.45 -11.72 9.00
N LYS A 84 -0.38 -10.87 10.04
CA LYS A 84 -0.57 -9.42 9.90
C LYS A 84 0.31 -8.83 8.80
N ARG A 85 1.60 -9.19 8.76
CA ARG A 85 2.53 -8.72 7.73
C ARG A 85 2.14 -9.18 6.33
N ARG A 86 1.68 -10.43 6.18
CA ARG A 86 1.18 -10.96 4.90
C ARG A 86 -0.03 -10.16 4.42
N TYR A 87 -1.06 -10.01 5.26
CA TYR A 87 -2.29 -9.32 4.88
C TYR A 87 -2.08 -7.82 4.65
N SER A 88 -1.18 -7.16 5.37
CA SER A 88 -0.71 -5.80 5.07
C SER A 88 -0.14 -5.71 3.64
N MET A 89 0.82 -6.58 3.28
CA MET A 89 1.40 -6.61 1.93
C MET A 89 0.34 -6.91 0.86
N LEU A 90 -0.52 -7.90 1.11
CA LEU A 90 -1.59 -8.28 0.19
C LEU A 90 -2.60 -7.15 -0.01
N ALA A 91 -2.92 -6.35 1.01
CA ALA A 91 -3.83 -5.22 0.87
C ALA A 91 -3.28 -4.16 -0.09
N TYR A 92 -1.97 -3.88 -0.06
CA TYR A 92 -1.34 -3.02 -1.06
C TYR A 92 -1.29 -3.67 -2.44
N LEU A 93 -0.89 -4.94 -2.52
CA LEU A 93 -0.75 -5.65 -3.78
C LEU A 93 -2.09 -5.76 -4.52
N HIS A 94 -3.14 -6.17 -3.80
CA HIS A 94 -4.51 -6.22 -4.31
C HIS A 94 -5.15 -4.83 -4.44
N GLY A 95 -4.46 -3.74 -4.09
CA GLY A 95 -4.87 -2.39 -4.44
C GLY A 95 -4.42 -1.92 -5.82
N ILE A 96 -3.54 -2.66 -6.48
CA ILE A 96 -3.12 -2.37 -7.86
C ILE A 96 -4.20 -2.82 -8.84
N ARG A 97 -4.53 -1.97 -9.81
CA ARG A 97 -5.46 -2.24 -10.92
C ARG A 97 -4.74 -2.10 -12.26
N PRO A 98 -5.17 -2.82 -13.31
CA PRO A 98 -4.74 -2.50 -14.67
C PRO A 98 -4.97 -1.02 -14.99
N GLY A 99 -3.95 -0.34 -15.48
CA GLY A 99 -3.93 1.11 -15.68
C GLY A 99 -3.20 1.88 -14.58
N ASP A 100 -3.08 1.36 -13.36
CA ASP A 100 -2.33 2.08 -12.32
C ASP A 100 -0.87 2.29 -12.71
N LEU A 101 -0.30 3.43 -12.31
CA LEU A 101 1.13 3.71 -12.49
C LEU A 101 1.95 2.98 -11.43
N ILE A 102 3.10 2.45 -11.82
CA ILE A 102 4.08 1.83 -10.93
C ILE A 102 5.39 2.58 -11.05
N PHE A 103 5.86 3.10 -9.93
CA PHE A 103 7.18 3.69 -9.75
C PHE A 103 8.07 2.68 -9.04
N PHE A 104 9.27 2.43 -9.58
CA PHE A 104 10.24 1.58 -8.91
C PHE A 104 11.27 2.40 -8.13
N PHE A 105 11.38 2.12 -6.83
CA PHE A 105 12.47 2.58 -5.98
C PHE A 105 13.51 1.47 -5.81
N GLN A 106 14.70 1.70 -6.32
CA GLN A 106 15.84 0.81 -6.13
C GLN A 106 16.51 1.13 -4.79
N ALA A 107 16.28 0.31 -3.77
CA ALA A 107 16.82 0.51 -2.42
C ALA A 107 18.30 0.12 -2.32
N ASP A 108 18.63 -1.08 -2.79
CA ASP A 108 19.99 -1.63 -2.71
C ASP A 108 20.56 -1.83 -4.13
N PRO A 109 21.40 -0.93 -4.62
CA PRO A 109 22.10 -1.15 -5.88
C PRO A 109 23.22 -2.19 -5.68
N GLN A 110 23.14 -3.35 -6.34
CA GLN A 110 24.24 -4.32 -6.32
C GLN A 110 25.44 -3.92 -7.20
N TRP A 111 25.32 -2.79 -7.92
CA TRP A 111 26.40 -2.16 -8.70
C TRP A 111 26.69 -0.73 -8.20
N PRO A 112 27.17 -0.56 -6.94
CA PRO A 112 27.23 0.76 -6.30
C PRO A 112 28.26 1.73 -6.90
N LYS A 113 29.23 1.25 -7.69
CA LYS A 113 30.21 2.10 -8.40
C LYS A 113 29.68 2.66 -9.72
N ASP A 114 28.49 2.24 -10.13
CA ASP A 114 27.86 2.70 -11.35
C ASP A 114 26.88 3.83 -11.01
N VAL A 115 27.23 5.05 -11.43
CA VAL A 115 26.41 6.25 -11.21
C VAL A 115 25.02 6.14 -11.82
N MET A 116 24.86 5.34 -12.88
CA MET A 116 23.58 5.09 -13.53
C MET A 116 22.69 4.18 -12.68
N ASN A 117 23.30 3.36 -11.82
CA ASN A 117 22.64 2.29 -11.08
C ASN A 117 22.63 2.53 -9.56
N ARG A 118 22.66 3.78 -9.08
CA ARG A 118 22.60 4.12 -7.65
C ARG A 118 21.20 3.93 -7.02
N ARG A 119 21.11 4.06 -5.69
CA ARG A 119 19.84 4.08 -4.95
C ARG A 119 18.95 5.24 -5.42
N GLY A 120 17.67 4.99 -5.65
CA GLY A 120 16.74 6.00 -6.16
C GLY A 120 15.63 5.46 -7.06
N PHE A 121 14.87 6.35 -7.68
CA PHE A 121 13.74 6.01 -8.56
C PHE A 121 14.20 5.72 -9.98
N ARG A 122 13.58 4.74 -10.68
CA ARG A 122 14.03 4.27 -12.02
C ARG A 122 13.19 4.75 -13.20
N GLY A 123 11.91 4.98 -13.01
CA GLY A 123 10.99 5.21 -14.11
C GLY A 123 9.54 4.97 -13.69
N ILE A 124 8.67 4.95 -14.70
CA ILE A 124 7.24 4.80 -14.57
C ILE A 124 6.78 3.68 -15.51
N TRP A 125 5.99 2.77 -14.95
CA TRP A 125 5.35 1.65 -15.65
C TRP A 125 3.84 1.73 -15.46
N ILE A 126 3.09 0.98 -16.28
CA ILE A 126 1.63 0.81 -16.15
C ILE A 126 1.37 -0.65 -15.79
N ALA A 127 0.52 -0.89 -14.80
CA ALA A 127 0.05 -2.23 -14.48
C ALA A 127 -0.86 -2.78 -15.60
N LYS A 128 -0.64 -4.03 -16.01
CA LYS A 128 -1.39 -4.71 -17.09
C LYS A 128 -2.29 -5.82 -16.61
N SER A 129 -2.05 -6.32 -15.40
CA SER A 129 -2.85 -7.39 -14.81
C SER A 129 -3.21 -7.06 -13.37
N MET A 130 -4.24 -7.75 -12.87
CA MET A 130 -4.39 -7.94 -11.43
C MET A 130 -3.20 -8.77 -10.90
N PRO A 131 -2.90 -8.71 -9.60
CA PRO A 131 -1.86 -9.55 -9.01
C PRO A 131 -2.24 -11.03 -9.06
N PHE A 132 -1.25 -11.87 -9.32
CA PHE A 132 -1.40 -13.32 -9.42
C PHE A 132 -0.23 -14.04 -8.75
N ARG A 133 -0.39 -15.35 -8.57
CA ARG A 133 0.68 -16.24 -8.12
C ARG A 133 1.30 -16.95 -9.32
N ASP A 134 2.63 -17.02 -9.34
CA ASP A 134 3.36 -17.87 -10.26
C ASP A 134 4.55 -18.54 -9.58
N THR A 135 4.61 -19.86 -9.73
CA THR A 135 5.67 -20.70 -9.17
C THR A 135 6.83 -20.95 -10.14
N THR A 136 6.74 -20.43 -11.37
CA THR A 136 7.79 -20.54 -12.39
C THR A 136 9.07 -19.82 -11.96
N ALA A 137 10.19 -20.54 -11.94
CA ALA A 137 11.52 -19.95 -11.78
C ALA A 137 11.95 -19.27 -13.08
N ILE A 138 12.52 -18.07 -12.98
CA ILE A 138 12.96 -17.28 -14.14
C ILE A 138 14.45 -16.97 -13.95
N LYS A 139 15.26 -17.37 -14.93
CA LYS A 139 16.67 -17.02 -15.01
C LYS A 139 16.87 -15.93 -16.03
N HIS A 140 17.53 -14.84 -15.63
CA HIS A 140 17.86 -13.77 -16.53
C HIS A 140 19.01 -14.19 -17.45
N PRO A 141 18.86 -14.10 -18.78
CA PRO A 141 19.91 -14.52 -19.71
C PRO A 141 21.18 -13.67 -19.57
N ASP A 142 21.03 -12.34 -19.49
CA ASP A 142 22.20 -11.44 -19.49
C ASP A 142 22.93 -11.36 -18.13
N THR A 143 22.21 -11.35 -17.00
CA THR A 143 22.86 -11.26 -15.68
C THR A 143 23.16 -12.62 -15.05
N GLY A 144 22.54 -13.69 -15.55
CA GLY A 144 22.63 -15.04 -15.01
C GLY A 144 21.88 -15.25 -13.70
N TYR A 145 21.36 -14.19 -13.04
CA TYR A 145 20.62 -14.30 -11.79
C TYR A 145 19.30 -15.06 -11.99
N GLU A 146 18.79 -15.67 -10.92
CA GLU A 146 17.58 -16.48 -10.97
C GLU A 146 16.64 -16.09 -9.83
N ILE A 147 15.42 -15.69 -10.18
CA ILE A 147 14.32 -15.57 -9.24
C ILE A 147 13.51 -16.86 -9.25
N LEU A 148 13.10 -17.31 -8.07
CA LEU A 148 12.30 -18.52 -7.91
C LEU A 148 10.83 -18.13 -7.75
N GLY A 149 9.92 -18.93 -8.29
CA GLY A 149 8.50 -18.84 -7.93
C GLY A 149 8.13 -19.74 -6.73
N ALA A 150 8.98 -20.69 -6.36
CA ALA A 150 8.79 -21.55 -5.20
C ALA A 150 10.12 -22.07 -4.63
N CYS A 151 10.10 -22.54 -3.39
CA CYS A 151 11.24 -23.22 -2.79
C CYS A 151 11.56 -24.51 -3.55
N PRO A 152 12.82 -24.73 -3.99
CA PRO A 152 13.18 -25.91 -4.79
C PRO A 152 13.10 -27.22 -3.99
N ALA A 153 13.12 -27.16 -2.66
CA ALA A 153 13.13 -28.35 -1.80
C ALA A 153 11.73 -28.78 -1.32
N CYS A 154 10.81 -27.84 -1.09
CA CYS A 154 9.48 -28.16 -0.57
C CYS A 154 8.31 -27.55 -1.37
N GLY A 155 8.58 -26.88 -2.49
CA GLY A 155 7.56 -26.32 -3.37
C GLY A 155 6.80 -25.11 -2.82
N THR A 156 7.12 -24.61 -1.62
CA THR A 156 6.37 -23.49 -1.04
C THR A 156 6.57 -22.19 -1.82
N PRO A 157 5.50 -21.44 -2.14
CA PRO A 157 5.60 -20.17 -2.84
C PRO A 157 5.96 -18.99 -1.92
N PHE A 158 6.00 -19.20 -0.61
CA PHE A 158 6.20 -18.12 0.35
C PHE A 158 7.67 -17.77 0.60
N ASN A 159 7.94 -16.50 0.87
CA ASN A 159 9.25 -15.92 1.13
C ASN A 159 9.34 -15.29 2.54
N PHE A 160 10.50 -14.68 2.84
CA PHE A 160 11.11 -14.26 4.10
C PHE A 160 12.04 -15.30 4.75
N GLY A 161 12.88 -15.91 3.91
CA GLY A 161 14.05 -16.62 4.40
C GLY A 161 14.99 -15.74 5.22
N GLN A 162 15.55 -16.31 6.29
CA GLN A 162 16.50 -15.63 7.17
C GLN A 162 17.84 -15.39 6.44
N GLY A 163 18.44 -14.20 6.62
CA GLY A 163 19.72 -13.80 6.04
C GLY A 163 19.62 -12.68 4.98
N GLY A 164 20.75 -11.99 4.74
CA GLY A 164 20.91 -10.98 3.68
C GLY A 164 21.09 -11.61 2.28
N LEU A 165 21.08 -10.80 1.21
CA LEU A 165 21.20 -11.29 -0.18
C LEU A 165 22.53 -11.99 -0.49
N GLU A 166 23.61 -11.59 0.18
CA GLU A 166 24.94 -12.23 0.04
C GLU A 166 25.05 -13.51 0.89
N ASN A 167 24.19 -13.64 1.90
CA ASN A 167 24.04 -14.84 2.70
C ASN A 167 23.01 -15.78 2.06
N GLU A 168 23.20 -17.08 2.21
CA GLU A 168 22.27 -18.04 1.61
C GLU A 168 20.95 -18.05 2.38
N LYS A 169 19.89 -17.49 1.77
CA LYS A 169 18.57 -17.48 2.37
C LYS A 169 18.05 -18.91 2.49
N LYS A 170 17.42 -19.19 3.62
CA LYS A 170 16.79 -20.48 3.92
C LYS A 170 15.29 -20.39 3.80
N CYS A 171 14.68 -21.42 3.26
CA CYS A 171 13.23 -21.58 3.26
C CYS A 171 12.71 -21.58 4.70
N PRO A 172 11.75 -20.71 5.03
CA PRO A 172 11.19 -20.61 6.38
C PRO A 172 10.40 -21.86 6.78
N LEU A 173 9.86 -22.60 5.79
CA LEU A 173 9.12 -23.82 6.03
C LEU A 173 10.04 -25.03 6.20
N CYS A 174 10.88 -25.37 5.21
CA CYS A 174 11.68 -26.59 5.27
C CYS A 174 13.12 -26.39 5.80
N GLY A 175 13.56 -25.15 6.03
CA GLY A 175 14.91 -24.84 6.50
C GLY A 175 16.02 -24.97 5.44
N ASN A 176 15.71 -25.57 4.28
CA ASN A 176 16.68 -25.75 3.20
C ASN A 176 17.02 -24.43 2.52
N LYS A 177 18.25 -24.32 2.05
CA LYS A 177 18.76 -23.16 1.33
C LYS A 177 18.08 -23.02 -0.03
N TYR A 178 17.83 -21.78 -0.47
CA TYR A 178 17.35 -21.52 -1.83
C TYR A 178 18.43 -21.70 -2.90
N GLY A 179 19.70 -21.79 -2.48
CA GLY A 179 20.86 -21.84 -3.36
C GLY A 179 21.41 -20.46 -3.71
N LYS A 180 22.62 -20.44 -4.26
CA LYS A 180 23.30 -19.23 -4.74
C LYS A 180 23.56 -19.29 -6.24
N VAL A 181 23.61 -18.11 -6.84
CA VAL A 181 23.92 -17.93 -8.25
C VAL A 181 25.11 -16.97 -8.38
N MET A 182 26.02 -17.29 -9.31
CA MET A 182 27.12 -16.41 -9.68
C MET A 182 26.57 -15.31 -10.59
N VAL A 183 26.78 -14.06 -10.21
CA VAL A 183 26.39 -12.89 -11.00
C VAL A 183 27.64 -12.10 -11.32
N ASN A 184 27.85 -11.83 -12.60
CA ASN A 184 28.94 -10.98 -13.05
C ASN A 184 28.57 -9.52 -12.76
N THR A 185 29.40 -8.84 -11.96
CA THR A 185 29.24 -7.42 -11.65
C THR A 185 30.42 -6.64 -12.22
N VAL A 186 30.29 -5.32 -12.28
CA VAL A 186 31.40 -4.41 -12.64
C VAL A 186 32.61 -4.55 -11.70
N THR A 187 32.43 -5.11 -10.50
CA THR A 187 33.49 -5.37 -9.52
C THR A 187 34.00 -6.82 -9.50
N GLY A 188 33.61 -7.63 -10.49
CA GLY A 188 33.91 -9.06 -10.58
C GLY A 188 32.69 -9.94 -10.29
N THR A 189 32.89 -11.25 -10.30
CA THR A 189 31.79 -12.21 -10.11
C THR A 189 31.48 -12.41 -8.62
N LYS A 190 30.22 -12.17 -8.23
CA LYS A 190 29.76 -12.31 -6.83
C LYS A 190 28.69 -13.41 -6.71
N LYS A 191 28.58 -14.00 -5.52
CA LYS A 191 27.55 -15.01 -5.20
C LYS A 191 26.36 -14.36 -4.49
N TYR A 192 25.20 -14.40 -5.11
CA TYR A 192 23.95 -13.94 -4.51
C TYR A 192 23.00 -15.10 -4.26
N SER A 193 22.29 -15.06 -3.14
CA SER A 193 21.21 -16.00 -2.86
C SER A 193 20.07 -15.78 -3.84
N ARG A 194 19.45 -16.88 -4.28
CA ARG A 194 18.14 -16.82 -4.93
C ARG A 194 17.08 -16.33 -3.95
N VAL A 195 16.00 -15.75 -4.48
CA VAL A 195 14.83 -15.28 -3.74
C VAL A 195 13.56 -15.87 -4.33
N VAL A 196 12.57 -16.15 -3.48
CA VAL A 196 11.24 -16.60 -3.90
C VAL A 196 10.32 -15.39 -4.06
N LEU A 197 9.88 -15.08 -5.27
CA LEU A 197 8.99 -13.96 -5.57
C LEU A 197 7.82 -14.48 -6.41
N SER A 198 6.84 -15.06 -5.72
CA SER A 198 5.71 -15.76 -6.33
C SER A 198 4.51 -14.86 -6.58
N ALA A 199 4.37 -13.76 -5.83
CA ALA A 199 3.34 -12.76 -6.04
C ALA A 199 3.80 -11.77 -7.11
N ARG A 200 3.09 -11.71 -8.24
CA ARG A 200 3.53 -11.01 -9.45
C ARG A 200 2.42 -10.21 -10.10
N ILE A 201 2.81 -9.23 -10.92
CA ILE A 201 1.94 -8.36 -11.71
C ILE A 201 2.59 -8.16 -13.07
N LEU A 202 1.86 -8.28 -14.17
CA LEU A 202 2.35 -7.88 -15.49
C LEU A 202 2.35 -6.35 -15.59
N ILE A 203 3.40 -5.79 -16.16
CA ILE A 203 3.55 -4.34 -16.32
C ILE A 203 3.96 -4.02 -17.76
N GLU A 204 3.80 -2.78 -18.19
CA GLU A 204 4.42 -2.27 -19.42
C GLU A 204 5.11 -0.93 -19.12
N PRO A 205 6.20 -0.59 -19.82
CA PRO A 205 6.87 0.68 -19.59
C PRO A 205 6.02 1.84 -20.10
N LEU A 206 5.92 2.89 -19.27
CA LEU A 206 5.43 4.19 -19.72
C LEU A 206 6.61 5.03 -20.18
N ILE A 207 7.53 5.34 -19.25
CA ILE A 207 8.80 6.01 -19.51
C ILE A 207 9.82 5.47 -18.50
N VAL A 208 10.93 4.93 -19.01
CA VAL A 208 12.01 4.39 -18.18
C VAL A 208 13.28 5.18 -18.46
N PHE A 209 13.99 5.54 -17.40
CA PHE A 209 15.18 6.37 -17.48
C PHE A 209 16.43 5.52 -17.24
N LYS A 210 17.52 5.79 -17.96
CA LYS A 210 18.78 5.05 -17.76
C LYS A 210 19.36 5.28 -16.38
N ARG A 211 19.26 6.52 -15.85
CA ARG A 211 19.79 6.90 -14.55
C ARG A 211 18.68 7.06 -13.52
N THR A 212 18.96 6.62 -12.28
CA THR A 212 18.02 6.86 -11.17
C THR A 212 18.01 8.32 -10.70
N ALA A 213 16.81 8.83 -10.44
CA ALA A 213 16.65 10.03 -9.62
C ALA A 213 17.02 9.68 -8.17
N GLY A 214 18.07 10.32 -7.67
CA GLY A 214 18.66 9.98 -6.38
C GLY A 214 17.68 10.22 -5.24
N ASP A 215 17.61 9.30 -4.29
CA ASP A 215 16.68 9.37 -3.16
C ASP A 215 16.83 10.67 -2.35
N ASN A 216 18.06 11.09 -2.05
CA ASN A 216 18.33 12.35 -1.38
C ASN A 216 17.79 13.56 -2.14
N ARG A 217 17.86 13.53 -3.48
CA ARG A 217 17.33 14.62 -4.31
C ARG A 217 15.81 14.62 -4.26
N VAL A 218 15.18 13.47 -4.50
CA VAL A 218 13.71 13.36 -4.50
C VAL A 218 13.11 13.73 -3.13
N TYR A 219 13.73 13.29 -2.03
CA TYR A 219 13.20 13.51 -0.68
C TYR A 219 13.58 14.85 -0.05
N SER A 220 14.76 15.38 -0.35
CA SER A 220 15.32 16.56 0.34
C SER A 220 15.31 17.83 -0.48
N ASP A 221 15.12 17.75 -1.81
CA ASP A 221 14.97 18.95 -2.62
C ASP A 221 13.61 19.59 -2.34
N MET A 222 13.66 20.68 -1.57
CA MET A 222 12.51 21.49 -1.16
C MET A 222 12.23 22.63 -2.14
N SER A 223 13.03 22.80 -3.21
CA SER A 223 12.76 23.79 -4.25
C SER A 223 11.62 23.37 -5.18
N ILE A 224 11.26 22.08 -5.17
CA ILE A 224 10.19 21.48 -5.95
C ILE A 224 9.16 20.84 -5.03
N GLU A 225 7.90 21.29 -5.09
CA GLU A 225 6.79 20.73 -4.32
C GLU A 225 6.20 19.45 -4.96
N PRO A 226 5.58 18.55 -4.17
CA PRO A 226 5.45 18.55 -2.70
C PRO A 226 6.66 17.94 -1.97
N LEU A 227 6.61 17.85 -0.63
CA LEU A 227 7.44 16.86 0.08
C LEU A 227 6.90 15.45 -0.21
N VAL A 228 7.80 14.50 -0.53
CA VAL A 228 7.43 13.08 -0.66
C VAL A 228 7.42 12.44 0.73
N TRP A 229 6.24 12.40 1.33
CA TRP A 229 5.98 11.92 2.68
C TRP A 229 5.88 10.39 2.75
N ILE A 230 5.04 9.79 1.88
CA ILE A 230 4.68 8.36 1.97
C ILE A 230 5.93 7.45 1.96
N SER A 231 6.84 7.70 1.04
CA SER A 231 8.05 6.89 0.90
C SER A 231 9.17 7.24 1.90
N ARG A 232 9.13 8.42 2.53
CA ARG A 232 10.14 8.83 3.50
C ARG A 232 9.96 8.08 4.81
N THR A 233 8.72 7.90 5.26
CA THR A 233 8.40 7.20 6.51
C THR A 233 8.92 5.76 6.51
N ASP A 234 8.83 5.05 5.37
CA ASP A 234 9.33 3.68 5.26
C ASP A 234 10.84 3.52 5.42
N ASN A 235 11.60 4.45 4.83
CA ASN A 235 13.05 4.42 4.94
C ASN A 235 13.54 4.66 6.38
N ALA A 236 12.73 5.31 7.23
CA ALA A 236 13.05 5.58 8.63
C ALA A 236 12.75 4.40 9.58
N MET A 237 11.89 3.45 9.19
CA MET A 237 11.38 2.42 10.09
C MET A 237 12.31 1.20 10.30
N GLY A 238 13.41 1.10 9.55
CA GLY A 238 14.42 0.04 9.71
C GLY A 238 14.00 -1.35 9.16
N PRO A 239 14.85 -2.37 9.31
CA PRO A 239 14.65 -3.69 8.71
C PRO A 239 13.32 -4.35 9.13
N GLY A 240 12.54 -4.80 8.15
CA GLY A 240 11.32 -5.56 8.38
C GLY A 240 10.07 -4.74 8.68
N LYS A 241 10.17 -3.40 8.77
CA LYS A 241 9.03 -2.51 9.03
C LYS A 241 8.51 -1.78 7.78
N GLY A 242 9.37 -1.39 6.85
CA GLY A 242 8.93 -0.79 5.57
C GLY A 242 8.20 -1.80 4.67
N SER A 243 7.10 -1.41 4.01
CA SER A 243 6.44 -2.26 3.01
C SER A 243 7.22 -2.26 1.70
N SER A 244 7.12 -3.34 0.93
CA SER A 244 7.64 -3.38 -0.44
C SER A 244 6.75 -2.64 -1.44
N ILE A 245 5.53 -2.26 -1.03
CA ILE A 245 4.52 -1.58 -1.86
C ILE A 245 3.88 -0.45 -1.05
N ARG A 246 3.77 0.74 -1.63
CA ARG A 246 3.02 1.89 -1.10
C ARG A 246 2.22 2.56 -2.21
N VAL A 247 1.24 3.38 -1.84
CA VAL A 247 0.50 4.22 -2.78
C VAL A 247 0.93 5.67 -2.57
N LEU A 248 1.63 6.24 -3.56
CA LEU A 248 2.03 7.64 -3.57
C LEU A 248 0.79 8.51 -3.74
N LEU A 249 0.76 9.65 -3.05
CA LEU A 249 -0.20 10.69 -3.39
C LEU A 249 0.03 11.14 -4.85
N PRO A 250 -1.02 11.46 -5.62
CA PRO A 250 -0.85 11.96 -6.99
C PRO A 250 0.14 13.14 -7.08
N GLU A 251 0.13 14.03 -6.08
CA GLU A 251 1.09 15.09 -5.85
C GLU A 251 2.54 14.59 -5.85
N GLU A 252 2.82 13.54 -5.06
CA GLU A 252 4.16 12.97 -4.90
C GLU A 252 4.62 12.26 -6.16
N ALA A 253 3.71 11.53 -6.81
CA ALA A 253 3.99 10.84 -8.07
C ALA A 253 4.42 11.82 -9.17
N THR A 254 3.76 12.98 -9.28
CA THR A 254 4.13 14.02 -10.25
C THR A 254 5.49 14.63 -9.97
N LYS A 255 5.83 14.88 -8.69
CA LYS A 255 7.20 15.31 -8.34
C LYS A 255 8.23 14.24 -8.66
N VAL A 256 7.97 12.97 -8.36
CA VAL A 256 8.89 11.88 -8.70
C VAL A 256 9.11 11.82 -10.21
N ALA A 257 8.05 11.94 -11.01
CA ALA A 257 8.12 12.00 -12.47
C ALA A 257 8.99 13.18 -12.96
N TYR A 258 8.74 14.38 -12.43
CA TYR A 258 9.55 15.58 -12.74
C TYR A 258 11.02 15.39 -12.35
N MET A 259 11.28 14.82 -11.17
CA MET A 259 12.64 14.57 -10.67
C MET A 259 13.40 13.57 -11.53
N LEU A 260 12.73 12.53 -12.04
CA LEU A 260 13.30 11.58 -12.99
C LEU A 260 13.73 12.27 -14.29
N ALA A 261 12.89 13.15 -14.82
CA ALA A 261 13.13 13.88 -16.07
C ALA A 261 14.19 15.00 -15.97
N THR A 262 14.47 15.47 -14.76
CA THR A 262 15.42 16.57 -14.48
C THR A 262 16.78 16.11 -13.95
N GLU A 263 17.01 14.80 -13.80
CA GLU A 263 18.33 14.30 -13.39
C GLU A 263 19.38 14.61 -14.47
N ASP A 264 20.65 14.89 -14.11
CA ASP A 264 21.68 15.28 -15.09
C ASP A 264 22.98 14.47 -14.96
N PRO A 265 23.51 13.87 -16.05
CA PRO A 265 22.86 13.67 -17.35
C PRO A 265 21.81 12.55 -17.30
N GLN A 266 20.70 12.74 -18.01
CA GLN A 266 19.61 11.78 -18.11
C GLN A 266 19.31 11.43 -19.57
N SER A 267 18.84 10.21 -19.79
CA SER A 267 18.32 9.74 -21.08
C SER A 267 17.27 8.66 -20.88
N ILE A 268 16.41 8.48 -21.88
CA ILE A 268 15.41 7.41 -21.90
C ILE A 268 16.09 6.07 -22.20
N ASP A 269 15.68 5.02 -21.49
CA ASP A 269 16.06 3.65 -21.78
C ASP A 269 15.06 3.05 -22.77
N GLU A 270 15.51 2.78 -23.99
CA GLU A 270 14.69 2.20 -25.05
C GLU A 270 14.74 0.66 -25.06
N ASN A 271 15.68 0.06 -24.32
CA ASN A 271 15.88 -1.40 -24.30
C ASN A 271 15.04 -2.04 -23.19
N LEU A 272 13.73 -2.13 -23.41
CA LEU A 272 12.74 -2.60 -22.44
C LEU A 272 11.96 -3.80 -22.99
N CYS A 273 11.38 -4.62 -22.11
CA CYS A 273 10.56 -5.79 -22.47
C CYS A 273 11.19 -6.70 -23.53
N LYS A 274 12.50 -6.93 -23.43
CA LYS A 274 13.27 -7.75 -24.39
C LYS A 274 12.77 -9.20 -24.47
N TYR A 275 12.13 -9.69 -23.41
CA TYR A 275 11.67 -11.07 -23.29
C TYR A 275 10.20 -11.11 -22.91
N ASP A 276 9.48 -12.09 -23.47
CA ASP A 276 8.13 -12.40 -23.03
C ASP A 276 8.14 -12.94 -21.60
N TYR A 277 7.04 -12.70 -20.88
CA TYR A 277 6.83 -13.28 -19.58
C TYR A 277 6.68 -14.81 -19.69
N PRO A 278 7.57 -15.62 -19.08
CA PRO A 278 7.62 -17.07 -19.31
C PRO A 278 6.64 -17.86 -18.42
N GLY A 279 5.88 -17.16 -17.57
CA GLY A 279 5.11 -17.75 -16.47
C GLY A 279 3.61 -17.87 -16.75
N LYS A 280 2.87 -18.31 -15.73
CA LYS A 280 1.41 -18.39 -15.75
C LYS A 280 0.78 -17.25 -14.96
N THR A 281 -0.30 -16.67 -15.47
CA THR A 281 -0.97 -15.49 -14.88
C THR A 281 -2.36 -15.75 -14.34
N ASP A 282 -2.82 -17.01 -14.38
CA ASP A 282 -4.19 -17.41 -14.06
C ASP A 282 -4.39 -17.81 -12.59
N ASN A 283 -3.32 -18.02 -11.83
CA ASN A 283 -3.44 -18.53 -10.46
C ASN A 283 -3.66 -17.39 -9.45
N PRO A 284 -4.71 -17.47 -8.61
CA PRO A 284 -4.92 -16.50 -7.54
C PRO A 284 -3.86 -16.66 -6.45
N ILE A 285 -3.64 -15.59 -5.68
CA ILE A 285 -2.78 -15.63 -4.50
C ILE A 285 -3.56 -16.29 -3.36
N ALA A 286 -3.14 -17.48 -2.94
CA ALA A 286 -3.80 -18.27 -1.88
C ALA A 286 -2.92 -18.46 -0.64
N ASP A 287 -3.48 -18.78 0.52
CA ASP A 287 -2.69 -19.13 1.69
C ASP A 287 -2.08 -20.55 1.59
N HIS A 288 -1.42 -21.00 2.66
CA HIS A 288 -0.77 -22.30 2.68
C HIS A 288 -1.74 -23.49 2.68
N ASN A 289 -3.03 -23.25 2.94
CA ASN A 289 -4.10 -24.24 2.79
C ASN A 289 -4.74 -24.17 1.40
N ASN A 290 -4.14 -23.42 0.46
CA ASN A 290 -4.65 -23.18 -0.89
C ASN A 290 -6.02 -22.47 -0.91
N ILE A 291 -6.33 -21.68 0.11
CA ILE A 291 -7.51 -20.82 0.15
C ILE A 291 -7.15 -19.44 -0.38
N GLU A 292 -7.87 -18.97 -1.39
CA GLU A 292 -7.62 -17.65 -1.98
C GLU A 292 -7.67 -16.53 -0.95
N SER A 293 -6.77 -15.54 -1.09
CA SER A 293 -6.62 -14.46 -0.10
C SER A 293 -7.84 -13.54 -0.01
N ARG A 294 -8.78 -13.60 -0.97
CA ARG A 294 -10.05 -12.89 -0.90
C ARG A 294 -10.96 -13.36 0.23
N TYR A 295 -10.80 -14.60 0.70
CA TYR A 295 -11.62 -15.14 1.77
C TYR A 295 -11.02 -14.77 3.14
N PRO A 296 -11.70 -13.93 3.95
CA PRO A 296 -11.17 -13.50 5.23
C PRO A 296 -11.05 -14.68 6.21
N ARG A 297 -9.92 -14.79 6.92
CA ARG A 297 -9.77 -15.77 7.98
C ARG A 297 -10.51 -15.29 9.23
N VAL A 298 -11.29 -16.19 9.81
CA VAL A 298 -12.09 -15.94 11.00
C VAL A 298 -11.77 -16.91 12.12
N LYS A 299 -12.03 -16.48 13.35
CA LYS A 299 -11.92 -17.30 14.56
C LYS A 299 -13.25 -17.35 15.28
N ARG A 300 -13.54 -18.51 15.87
CA ARG A 300 -14.72 -18.68 16.73
C ARG A 300 -14.41 -18.11 18.11
N VAL A 301 -15.23 -17.17 18.57
CA VAL A 301 -15.16 -16.56 19.91
C VAL A 301 -16.51 -16.72 20.58
N GLY A 302 -16.66 -17.78 21.39
CA GLY A 302 -17.96 -18.22 21.90
C GLY A 302 -18.86 -18.72 20.76
N ASN A 303 -20.06 -18.16 20.63
CA ASN A 303 -21.05 -18.55 19.61
C ASN A 303 -21.00 -17.70 18.33
N ARG A 304 -19.91 -16.97 18.09
CA ARG A 304 -19.76 -16.07 16.93
C ARG A 304 -18.42 -16.25 16.24
N TYR A 305 -18.38 -15.88 14.97
CA TYR A 305 -17.17 -15.72 14.20
C TYR A 305 -16.77 -14.24 14.13
N VAL A 306 -15.47 -13.97 14.29
CA VAL A 306 -14.86 -12.65 14.15
C VAL A 306 -13.58 -12.79 13.34
N LEU A 307 -13.14 -11.71 12.69
CA LEU A 307 -11.86 -11.69 11.98
C LEU A 307 -10.69 -12.04 12.91
N GLU A 308 -9.68 -12.74 12.39
CA GLU A 308 -8.50 -13.10 13.18
C GLU A 308 -7.73 -11.84 13.66
N HIS A 309 -7.59 -10.85 12.77
CA HIS A 309 -6.99 -9.53 13.02
C HIS A 309 -7.51 -8.45 12.04
N GLU A 310 -7.22 -7.16 12.30
CA GLU A 310 -7.79 -6.04 11.51
C GLU A 310 -7.35 -6.00 10.05
N PHE A 311 -6.16 -6.49 9.70
CA PHE A 311 -5.66 -6.48 8.31
C PHE A 311 -6.52 -7.27 7.30
N HIS A 312 -7.45 -8.10 7.77
CA HIS A 312 -8.46 -8.66 6.87
C HIS A 312 -9.42 -7.59 6.34
N LEU A 313 -9.74 -6.56 7.13
CA LEU A 313 -10.53 -5.42 6.68
C LEU A 313 -9.74 -4.57 5.68
N ASN A 314 -8.45 -4.35 5.90
CA ASN A 314 -7.57 -3.69 4.91
C ASN A 314 -7.62 -4.39 3.54
N LEU A 315 -7.37 -5.70 3.53
CA LEU A 315 -7.42 -6.46 2.29
C LEU A 315 -8.84 -6.45 1.68
N TYR A 316 -9.88 -6.60 2.49
CA TYR A 316 -11.26 -6.57 2.03
C TYR A 316 -11.60 -5.23 1.36
N PHE A 317 -11.31 -4.09 2.02
CA PHE A 317 -11.52 -2.77 1.43
C PHE A 317 -10.70 -2.59 0.16
N ALA A 318 -9.43 -3.03 0.15
CA ALA A 318 -8.60 -2.97 -1.04
C ALA A 318 -9.14 -3.77 -2.24
N LEU A 319 -9.90 -4.85 -1.99
CA LEU A 319 -10.54 -5.66 -3.03
C LEU A 319 -11.84 -5.03 -3.56
N HIS A 320 -12.56 -4.26 -2.74
CA HIS A 320 -13.96 -3.89 -3.01
C HIS A 320 -14.22 -2.38 -3.15
N ILE A 321 -13.34 -1.50 -2.67
CA ILE A 321 -13.64 -0.05 -2.59
C ILE A 321 -13.83 0.60 -3.96
N ASP A 322 -13.15 0.12 -5.00
CA ASP A 322 -13.28 0.66 -6.37
C ASP A 322 -14.49 0.12 -7.12
N ASP A 323 -15.19 -0.90 -6.61
CA ASP A 323 -16.34 -1.48 -7.30
C ASP A 323 -17.59 -0.59 -7.08
N PRO A 324 -18.08 0.11 -8.13
CA PRO A 324 -19.21 1.03 -7.99
C PRO A 324 -20.51 0.35 -7.57
N TYR A 325 -20.61 -0.97 -7.72
CA TYR A 325 -21.78 -1.75 -7.35
C TYR A 325 -21.66 -2.37 -5.95
N HIS A 326 -20.50 -2.26 -5.31
CA HIS A 326 -20.31 -2.81 -3.99
C HIS A 326 -21.10 -2.03 -2.93
N SER A 327 -21.74 -2.76 -2.01
CA SER A 327 -22.63 -2.19 -0.99
C SER A 327 -21.93 -1.17 -0.08
N LEU A 328 -20.62 -1.34 0.14
CA LEU A 328 -19.78 -0.41 0.91
C LEU A 328 -19.89 1.03 0.41
N ASN A 329 -19.82 1.26 -0.90
CA ASN A 329 -19.80 2.61 -1.47
C ASN A 329 -21.12 3.34 -1.25
N LYS A 330 -22.23 2.62 -1.39
CA LYS A 330 -23.57 3.14 -1.06
C LYS A 330 -23.73 3.45 0.42
N LEU A 331 -23.20 2.60 1.31
CA LEU A 331 -23.29 2.79 2.76
C LEU A 331 -22.48 4.00 3.24
N LEU A 332 -21.34 4.25 2.59
CA LEU A 332 -20.44 5.36 2.90
C LEU A 332 -20.81 6.66 2.17
N GLY A 333 -21.68 6.59 1.17
CA GLY A 333 -22.02 7.73 0.31
C GLY A 333 -20.84 8.18 -0.55
N VAL A 334 -19.97 7.25 -0.94
CA VAL A 334 -18.79 7.55 -1.77
C VAL A 334 -19.22 7.66 -3.22
N ASP A 335 -18.96 8.83 -3.81
CA ASP A 335 -19.05 8.98 -5.27
C ASP A 335 -17.77 8.47 -5.92
N ILE A 336 -17.85 7.26 -6.47
CA ILE A 336 -16.72 6.58 -7.11
C ILE A 336 -16.13 7.38 -8.28
N SER A 337 -16.92 8.21 -8.97
CA SER A 337 -16.42 9.07 -10.04
C SER A 337 -15.58 10.25 -9.55
N SER A 338 -15.53 10.47 -8.23
CA SER A 338 -14.71 11.51 -7.61
C SER A 338 -13.53 10.94 -6.82
N VAL A 339 -13.38 9.62 -6.69
CA VAL A 339 -12.28 9.02 -5.92
C VAL A 339 -10.94 9.28 -6.62
N ASP A 340 -10.08 10.10 -6.01
CA ASP A 340 -8.73 10.40 -6.53
C ASP A 340 -7.65 9.52 -5.91
N TYR A 341 -7.84 9.11 -4.66
CA TYR A 341 -6.81 8.41 -3.92
C TYR A 341 -7.42 7.55 -2.82
N TRP A 342 -6.82 6.38 -2.60
CA TRP A 342 -6.95 5.66 -1.34
C TRP A 342 -5.72 4.81 -1.08
N THR A 343 -5.47 4.50 0.18
CA THR A 343 -4.41 3.58 0.59
C THR A 343 -4.74 2.87 1.89
N ASN A 344 -4.08 1.73 2.09
CA ASN A 344 -3.95 1.09 3.40
C ASN A 344 -2.80 1.74 4.18
N GLU A 345 -2.86 1.65 5.51
CA GLU A 345 -1.78 2.04 6.44
C GLU A 345 -1.15 3.39 6.06
N PHE A 346 -1.98 4.43 5.86
CA PHE A 346 -1.52 5.75 5.40
C PHE A 346 -0.57 6.35 6.44
N PRO A 347 0.72 6.56 6.13
CA PRO A 347 1.67 7.11 7.08
C PRO A 347 1.43 8.62 7.25
N TRP A 348 1.24 9.06 8.48
CA TRP A 348 1.08 10.47 8.81
C TRP A 348 2.05 10.95 9.91
N GLY A 349 2.60 10.04 10.71
CA GLY A 349 3.61 10.34 11.73
C GLY A 349 5.02 9.97 11.30
N TYR A 350 6.01 10.68 11.84
CA TYR A 350 7.42 10.48 11.51
C TYR A 350 7.95 9.10 11.91
N THR A 351 7.44 8.54 13.02
CA THR A 351 7.89 7.26 13.60
C THR A 351 7.11 6.05 13.12
N GLY A 352 6.37 6.17 12.01
CA GLY A 352 5.59 5.08 11.44
C GLY A 352 4.16 5.01 11.97
N ASP A 353 3.61 6.13 12.45
CA ASP A 353 2.18 6.21 12.79
C ASP A 353 1.35 6.23 11.50
N THR A 354 0.37 5.34 11.45
CA THR A 354 -0.47 5.12 10.27
C THR A 354 -1.95 5.22 10.61
N ALA A 355 -2.77 5.70 9.68
CA ALA A 355 -4.21 5.47 9.69
C ALA A 355 -4.49 4.15 8.95
N ASP A 356 -5.45 3.35 9.42
CA ASP A 356 -5.65 2.00 8.87
C ASP A 356 -6.03 2.03 7.38
N PHE A 357 -6.92 2.95 6.99
CA PHE A 357 -7.28 3.18 5.60
C PHE A 357 -7.70 4.64 5.40
N VAL A 358 -7.35 5.19 4.24
CA VAL A 358 -7.70 6.56 3.84
C VAL A 358 -8.24 6.52 2.43
N LEU A 359 -9.30 7.29 2.16
CA LEU A 359 -9.85 7.53 0.83
C LEU A 359 -10.17 9.01 0.68
N SER A 360 -9.87 9.62 -0.45
CA SER A 360 -10.26 11.00 -0.75
C SER A 360 -11.02 11.13 -2.05
N LEU A 361 -11.77 12.23 -2.11
CA LEU A 361 -12.56 12.65 -3.26
C LEU A 361 -12.03 13.99 -3.80
N TRP A 362 -12.06 14.12 -5.12
CA TRP A 362 -11.58 15.26 -5.88
C TRP A 362 -12.60 15.71 -6.92
N ASN A 363 -12.67 17.03 -7.13
CA ASN A 363 -13.24 17.62 -8.32
C ASN A 363 -12.40 18.83 -8.76
N ASP A 364 -12.49 19.23 -10.03
CA ASP A 364 -11.66 20.31 -10.59
C ASP A 364 -11.99 21.71 -10.03
N VAL A 365 -13.13 21.88 -9.34
CA VAL A 365 -13.55 23.18 -8.79
C VAL A 365 -12.98 23.40 -7.39
N GLU A 366 -13.05 22.38 -6.54
CA GLU A 366 -12.69 22.45 -5.10
C GLU A 366 -11.35 21.74 -4.80
N GLY A 367 -10.80 21.01 -5.77
CA GLY A 367 -9.71 20.07 -5.55
C GLY A 367 -10.15 18.93 -4.63
N ARG A 368 -9.27 18.53 -3.71
CA ARG A 368 -9.54 17.47 -2.73
C ARG A 368 -10.53 17.93 -1.66
N HIS A 369 -11.82 17.72 -1.88
CA HIS A 369 -12.90 18.27 -1.05
C HIS A 369 -13.35 17.34 0.09
N THR A 370 -13.06 16.03 0.02
CA THR A 370 -13.47 15.09 1.08
C THR A 370 -12.41 14.03 1.37
N ILE A 371 -12.23 13.71 2.65
CA ILE A 371 -11.31 12.67 3.14
C ILE A 371 -12.05 11.75 4.10
N TYR A 372 -12.17 10.48 3.75
CA TYR A 372 -12.63 9.41 4.63
C TYR A 372 -11.45 8.82 5.38
N LEU A 373 -11.56 8.75 6.71
CA LEU A 373 -10.53 8.25 7.60
C LEU A 373 -11.05 7.04 8.36
N PHE A 374 -10.44 5.89 8.14
CA PHE A 374 -10.93 4.63 8.68
C PHE A 374 -10.07 4.13 9.82
N GLU A 375 -10.75 3.65 10.86
CA GLU A 375 -10.17 2.89 11.95
C GLU A 375 -10.81 1.50 12.01
N PHE A 376 -10.01 0.46 11.89
CA PHE A 376 -10.45 -0.93 11.78
C PHE A 376 -10.22 -1.68 13.08
N LYS A 377 -11.28 -2.28 13.63
CA LYS A 377 -11.18 -3.21 14.76
C LYS A 377 -11.77 -4.56 14.39
N LYS A 378 -11.01 -5.61 14.65
CA LYS A 378 -11.45 -6.98 14.39
C LYS A 378 -12.67 -7.39 15.22
N ASP A 379 -12.94 -6.78 16.37
CA ASP A 379 -14.04 -7.21 17.24
C ASP A 379 -14.80 -6.04 17.88
N ILE A 380 -14.35 -5.56 19.03
CA ILE A 380 -15.04 -4.55 19.83
C ILE A 380 -14.41 -3.20 19.52
N VAL A 381 -15.26 -2.26 19.11
CA VAL A 381 -14.92 -0.86 18.99
C VAL A 381 -15.20 -0.18 20.32
N ASP A 382 -14.17 0.43 20.89
CA ASP A 382 -14.19 1.12 22.18
C ASP A 382 -13.86 2.62 22.05
N LYS A 383 -13.76 3.30 23.19
CA LYS A 383 -13.41 4.73 23.23
C LYS A 383 -11.98 4.99 22.77
N LYS A 384 -11.04 4.06 22.95
CA LYS A 384 -9.66 4.21 22.47
C LYS A 384 -9.64 4.23 20.94
N SER A 385 -10.43 3.37 20.30
CA SER A 385 -10.64 3.35 18.85
C SER A 385 -11.19 4.68 18.32
N LEU A 386 -12.16 5.27 19.02
CA LEU A 386 -12.68 6.61 18.68
C LEU A 386 -11.62 7.70 18.91
N ALA A 387 -10.86 7.65 20.00
CA ALA A 387 -9.79 8.63 20.25
C ALA A 387 -8.74 8.58 19.14
N GLU A 388 -8.31 7.38 18.75
CA GLU A 388 -7.30 7.15 17.71
C GLU A 388 -7.67 7.86 16.40
N VAL A 389 -8.88 7.61 15.87
CA VAL A 389 -9.33 8.27 14.63
C VAL A 389 -9.43 9.79 14.76
N LEU A 390 -9.91 10.32 15.88
CA LEU A 390 -10.07 11.77 16.07
C LEU A 390 -8.73 12.49 16.20
N LEU A 391 -7.72 11.82 16.77
CA LEU A 391 -6.41 12.41 17.06
C LEU A 391 -5.53 12.51 15.82
N TYR A 392 -5.64 11.60 14.84
CA TYR A 392 -4.86 11.70 13.61
C TYR A 392 -5.48 12.57 12.51
N ILE A 393 -6.72 13.07 12.68
CA ILE A 393 -7.39 13.93 11.69
C ILE A 393 -6.55 15.12 11.24
N PRO A 394 -6.08 16.03 12.13
CA PRO A 394 -5.35 17.22 11.70
C PRO A 394 -4.08 16.86 10.92
N TRP A 395 -3.40 15.78 11.33
CA TRP A 395 -2.15 15.33 10.72
C TRP A 395 -2.36 14.72 9.33
N VAL A 396 -3.36 13.85 9.17
CA VAL A 396 -3.70 13.29 7.86
C VAL A 396 -4.16 14.37 6.89
N VAL A 397 -5.03 15.29 7.33
CA VAL A 397 -5.47 16.43 6.50
C VAL A 397 -4.29 17.28 6.07
N GLN A 398 -3.34 17.56 6.97
CA GLN A 398 -2.13 18.30 6.64
C GLN A 398 -1.32 17.58 5.55
N VAL A 399 -1.01 16.29 5.71
CA VAL A 399 -0.23 15.53 4.73
C VAL A 399 -0.92 15.55 3.35
N MET A 400 -2.23 15.30 3.32
CA MET A 400 -3.00 15.20 2.08
C MET A 400 -3.28 16.54 1.40
N THR A 401 -3.19 17.68 2.08
CA THR A 401 -3.72 18.95 1.51
C THR A 401 -2.74 20.11 1.54
N GLN A 402 -1.62 20.03 2.27
CA GLN A 402 -0.71 21.19 2.41
C GLN A 402 -0.15 21.71 1.08
N PHE A 403 0.03 20.86 0.07
CA PHE A 403 0.56 21.23 -1.25
C PHE A 403 -0.53 21.38 -2.33
N ARG A 404 -1.76 21.68 -1.92
CA ARG A 404 -2.91 21.90 -2.81
C ARG A 404 -3.56 23.24 -2.55
N HIS A 405 -3.05 24.29 -3.18
CA HIS A 405 -3.49 25.67 -2.92
C HIS A 405 -4.94 25.95 -3.35
N GLU A 406 -5.44 25.18 -4.33
CA GLU A 406 -6.82 25.17 -4.82
C GLU A 406 -7.81 24.66 -3.76
N THR A 407 -7.38 23.69 -2.93
CA THR A 407 -8.24 23.12 -1.90
C THR A 407 -8.32 24.08 -0.70
N THR A 408 -9.49 24.69 -0.49
CA THR A 408 -9.74 25.61 0.64
C THR A 408 -10.59 25.00 1.74
N ASP A 409 -11.60 24.23 1.36
CA ASP A 409 -12.60 23.66 2.27
C ASP A 409 -12.56 22.13 2.16
N ILE A 410 -12.39 21.46 3.29
CA ILE A 410 -12.23 20.00 3.35
C ILE A 410 -13.24 19.43 4.32
N VAL A 411 -13.98 18.42 3.86
CA VAL A 411 -14.81 17.59 4.73
C VAL A 411 -14.03 16.35 5.13
N VAL A 412 -13.90 16.10 6.43
CA VAL A 412 -13.37 14.83 6.94
C VAL A 412 -14.53 13.98 7.43
N GLN A 413 -14.62 12.75 6.95
CA GLN A 413 -15.59 11.77 7.39
C GLN A 413 -14.85 10.64 8.13
N PRO A 414 -14.82 10.65 9.48
CA PRO A 414 -14.32 9.52 10.25
C PRO A 414 -15.25 8.31 10.04
N VAL A 415 -14.67 7.13 9.88
CA VAL A 415 -15.38 5.85 9.74
C VAL A 415 -14.72 4.85 10.68
N ILE A 416 -15.49 4.30 11.61
CA ILE A 416 -14.97 3.28 12.52
C ILE A 416 -15.64 1.95 12.18
N VAL A 417 -14.85 0.95 11.83
CA VAL A 417 -15.32 -0.35 11.39
C VAL A 417 -15.06 -1.41 12.46
N GLY A 418 -16.08 -2.21 12.78
CA GLY A 418 -15.86 -3.35 13.68
C GLY A 418 -17.07 -4.27 13.85
N LYS A 419 -16.90 -5.34 14.61
CA LYS A 419 -17.96 -6.36 14.80
C LYS A 419 -19.02 -5.90 15.79
N LYS A 420 -18.63 -5.15 16.82
CA LYS A 420 -19.50 -4.65 17.88
C LYS A 420 -19.09 -3.26 18.35
N PHE A 421 -20.07 -2.40 18.56
CA PHE A 421 -19.90 -1.06 19.11
C PHE A 421 -20.41 -1.04 20.56
N ASN A 422 -19.68 -1.69 21.46
CA ASN A 422 -20.03 -1.76 22.88
C ASN A 422 -19.17 -0.72 23.62
N GLY A 423 -19.79 0.26 24.29
CA GLY A 423 -19.06 1.28 25.05
C GLY A 423 -18.91 2.63 24.35
N LEU A 424 -19.36 2.75 23.10
CA LEU A 424 -19.48 4.02 22.40
C LEU A 424 -20.89 4.61 22.60
N PHE A 425 -21.04 5.37 23.69
CA PHE A 425 -22.28 6.09 24.02
C PHE A 425 -22.18 7.58 23.69
N ALA A 426 -21.03 8.02 23.20
CA ALA A 426 -20.76 9.42 22.90
C ALA A 426 -19.97 9.55 21.61
N LEU A 427 -20.35 10.51 20.78
CA LEU A 427 -19.69 10.85 19.52
C LEU A 427 -19.65 12.37 19.38
N PRO A 428 -18.58 12.93 18.78
CA PRO A 428 -18.59 14.35 18.46
C PRO A 428 -19.68 14.64 17.43
N ARG A 429 -20.36 15.78 17.60
CA ARG A 429 -21.17 16.38 16.53
C ARG A 429 -20.23 16.93 15.45
N ASP A 430 -20.79 17.28 14.30
CA ASP A 430 -20.04 18.01 13.28
C ASP A 430 -19.32 19.21 13.92
N TYR A 431 -18.02 19.34 13.64
CA TYR A 431 -17.20 20.43 14.15
C TYR A 431 -16.25 20.93 13.09
N GLY A 432 -15.80 22.18 13.24
CA GLY A 432 -14.88 22.81 12.30
C GLY A 432 -13.62 23.31 12.97
N PHE A 433 -12.53 23.35 12.23
CA PHE A 433 -11.31 24.05 12.61
C PHE A 433 -10.58 24.59 11.38
N GLN A 434 -9.61 25.47 11.60
CA GLN A 434 -8.77 26.00 10.53
C GLN A 434 -7.34 25.49 10.66
N LEU A 435 -6.74 25.12 9.54
CA LEU A 435 -5.31 24.80 9.44
C LEU A 435 -4.61 25.86 8.61
N LYS A 436 -3.50 26.39 9.13
CA LYS A 436 -2.61 27.25 8.37
C LYS A 436 -1.33 26.49 8.07
N PHE A 437 -0.98 26.37 6.80
CA PHE A 437 0.22 25.67 6.36
C PHE A 437 1.33 26.66 6.02
N PHE A 438 2.59 26.22 6.13
CA PHE A 438 3.74 27.06 5.75
C PHE A 438 3.83 27.26 4.23
N THR A 439 3.25 26.35 3.46
CA THR A 439 3.20 26.32 1.99
C THR A 439 2.13 27.23 1.42
N SER A 440 1.14 27.65 2.20
CA SER A 440 -0.02 28.41 1.73
C SER A 440 -0.24 29.65 2.57
N SER A 441 -0.44 30.79 1.92
CA SER A 441 -0.84 32.03 2.59
C SER A 441 -2.28 31.97 3.11
N LYS A 442 -3.12 31.08 2.55
CA LYS A 442 -4.52 30.89 2.95
C LYS A 442 -4.65 29.75 3.95
N SER A 443 -5.40 30.00 5.03
CA SER A 443 -5.88 28.95 5.92
C SER A 443 -6.91 28.08 5.20
N LYS A 444 -6.97 26.81 5.58
CA LYS A 444 -7.95 25.85 5.10
C LYS A 444 -9.01 25.61 6.16
N ASN A 445 -10.28 25.58 5.76
CA ASN A 445 -11.38 25.21 6.65
C ASN A 445 -11.57 23.70 6.60
N VAL A 446 -11.51 23.07 7.77
CA VAL A 446 -11.75 21.63 7.90
C VAL A 446 -13.05 21.44 8.66
N THR A 447 -14.01 20.75 8.05
CA THR A 447 -15.26 20.32 8.68
C THR A 447 -15.18 18.82 8.93
N VAL A 448 -15.15 18.41 10.19
CA VAL A 448 -15.21 17.00 10.58
C VAL A 448 -16.66 16.62 10.84
N ARG A 449 -17.15 15.62 10.11
CA ARG A 449 -18.49 15.05 10.31
C ARG A 449 -18.53 14.12 11.51
N THR A 450 -19.71 13.92 12.07
CA THR A 450 -19.93 12.86 13.05
C THR A 450 -19.46 11.50 12.49
N PRO A 451 -18.69 10.70 13.26
CA PRO A 451 -18.18 9.42 12.80
C PRO A 451 -19.27 8.45 12.33
N ILE A 452 -19.03 7.79 11.20
CA ILE A 452 -19.84 6.66 10.74
C ILE A 452 -19.41 5.41 11.51
N LEU A 453 -20.35 4.76 12.18
CA LEU A 453 -20.12 3.46 12.82
C LEU A 453 -20.53 2.35 11.84
N LEU A 454 -19.56 1.69 11.23
CA LEU A 454 -19.79 0.65 10.24
C LEU A 454 -19.61 -0.74 10.87
N GLN A 455 -20.71 -1.46 11.08
CA GLN A 455 -20.63 -2.82 11.60
C GLN A 455 -20.42 -3.82 10.46
N TYR A 456 -19.46 -4.71 10.62
CA TYR A 456 -19.30 -5.87 9.74
C TYR A 456 -19.95 -7.11 10.37
N ASP A 457 -20.52 -7.96 9.53
CA ASP A 457 -20.94 -9.32 9.84
C ASP A 457 -20.19 -10.33 8.95
N VAL A 458 -20.14 -11.59 9.39
CA VAL A 458 -19.37 -12.64 8.70
C VAL A 458 -20.38 -13.57 8.04
N ASN A 459 -20.25 -13.81 6.74
CA ASN A 459 -21.16 -14.63 5.96
C ASN A 459 -20.45 -15.87 5.38
N GLY A 460 -21.20 -16.96 5.17
CA GLY A 460 -20.72 -18.19 4.53
C GLY A 460 -19.47 -18.77 5.20
N VAL A 461 -19.51 -19.04 6.51
CA VAL A 461 -18.33 -19.57 7.21
C VAL A 461 -18.08 -21.03 6.81
N PHE A 462 -16.90 -21.32 6.28
CA PHE A 462 -16.47 -22.67 5.93
C PHE A 462 -15.20 -23.06 6.70
N ARG A 463 -15.02 -24.38 6.85
CA ARG A 463 -13.98 -24.98 7.68
C ARG A 463 -12.96 -25.70 6.80
N VAL A 464 -11.68 -25.48 7.09
CA VAL A 464 -10.55 -26.15 6.44
C VAL A 464 -9.64 -26.74 7.50
N LYS A 465 -9.11 -27.94 7.23
CA LYS A 465 -8.11 -28.56 8.09
C LYS A 465 -6.73 -28.03 7.72
N ASP A 466 -6.06 -27.38 8.67
CA ASP A 466 -4.75 -26.79 8.43
C ASP A 466 -3.69 -27.84 8.11
N VAL A 467 -2.98 -27.67 6.99
CA VAL A 467 -2.03 -28.68 6.50
C VAL A 467 -0.81 -28.86 7.39
N TYR A 468 -0.49 -27.90 8.27
CA TYR A 468 0.69 -27.98 9.15
C TYR A 468 0.36 -28.32 10.60
N THR A 469 -0.74 -27.81 11.12
CA THR A 469 -1.14 -28.00 12.52
C THR A 469 -2.20 -29.08 12.71
N ASN A 470 -2.83 -29.53 11.62
CA ASN A 470 -3.96 -30.48 11.62
C ASN A 470 -5.16 -29.99 12.44
N ARG A 471 -5.23 -28.68 12.71
CA ARG A 471 -6.32 -28.00 13.45
C ARG A 471 -7.32 -27.41 12.47
N ASP A 472 -8.56 -27.26 12.94
CA ASP A 472 -9.60 -26.58 12.17
C ASP A 472 -9.33 -25.08 12.11
N ILE A 473 -9.32 -24.52 10.91
CA ILE A 473 -9.30 -23.09 10.60
C ILE A 473 -10.59 -22.74 9.87
N TYR A 474 -11.06 -21.51 10.07
CA TYR A 474 -12.30 -21.03 9.51
C TYR A 474 -12.05 -19.83 8.62
N TYR A 475 -12.79 -19.78 7.52
CA TYR A 475 -12.79 -18.69 6.55
C TYR A 475 -14.24 -18.25 6.34
N ALA A 476 -14.40 -17.04 5.82
CA ALA A 476 -15.69 -16.51 5.42
C ALA A 476 -15.74 -16.38 3.89
N GLU A 477 -16.89 -16.65 3.29
CA GLU A 477 -17.13 -16.34 1.88
C GLU A 477 -17.13 -14.83 1.64
N ASP A 478 -17.70 -14.06 2.57
CA ASP A 478 -17.84 -12.61 2.45
C ASP A 478 -18.05 -11.91 3.80
N LEU A 479 -18.00 -10.57 3.79
CA LEU A 479 -18.37 -9.70 4.91
C LEU A 479 -19.55 -8.80 4.53
N ASP A 480 -20.59 -8.80 5.35
CA ASP A 480 -21.71 -7.88 5.19
C ASP A 480 -21.50 -6.62 6.03
N PHE A 481 -21.87 -5.45 5.51
CA PHE A 481 -21.72 -4.19 6.24
C PHE A 481 -23.05 -3.49 6.46
N ARG A 482 -23.16 -2.79 7.58
CA ARG A 482 -24.29 -1.91 7.88
C ARG A 482 -23.87 -0.72 8.74
N VAL A 483 -24.46 0.44 8.45
CA VAL A 483 -24.29 1.62 9.31
C VAL A 483 -25.13 1.45 10.57
N ILE A 484 -24.49 1.62 11.72
CA ILE A 484 -25.14 1.55 13.03
C ILE A 484 -25.52 2.95 13.47
N ARG A 485 -26.83 3.16 13.63
CA ARG A 485 -27.38 4.34 14.28
C ARG A 485 -27.70 3.98 15.72
N LYS A 486 -26.90 4.50 16.65
CA LYS A 486 -27.18 4.41 18.09
C LYS A 486 -27.42 5.81 18.64
N PRO A 487 -28.29 5.96 19.65
CA PRO A 487 -28.36 7.20 20.40
C PRO A 487 -26.98 7.45 21.04
N THR A 488 -26.34 8.55 20.66
CA THR A 488 -25.04 8.96 21.22
C THR A 488 -25.15 10.37 21.75
N ARG A 489 -24.57 10.60 22.93
CA ARG A 489 -24.37 11.95 23.48
C ARG A 489 -23.34 12.70 22.64
N ALA A 490 -23.54 14.00 22.47
CA ALA A 490 -22.55 14.88 21.87
C ALA A 490 -21.36 15.09 22.83
N ILE A 491 -20.14 15.06 22.30
CA ILE A 491 -18.93 15.40 23.04
C ILE A 491 -18.11 16.46 22.30
N THR A 492 -17.29 17.17 23.06
CA THR A 492 -16.27 18.06 22.50
C THR A 492 -15.12 17.20 21.94
N PRO A 493 -14.66 17.43 20.70
CA PRO A 493 -13.51 16.73 20.16
C PRO A 493 -12.24 17.04 20.96
N PRO A 494 -11.24 16.13 20.97
CA PRO A 494 -9.95 16.40 21.60
C PRO A 494 -9.23 17.58 20.92
N PRO A 495 -8.35 18.30 21.64
CA PRO A 495 -7.53 19.35 21.06
C PRO A 495 -6.66 18.86 19.89
N LEU A 496 -6.53 19.68 18.85
CA LEU A 496 -5.80 19.34 17.62
C LEU A 496 -4.30 19.11 17.81
N SER A 497 -3.73 19.59 18.92
CA SER A 497 -2.31 19.42 19.23
C SER A 497 -1.96 18.06 19.80
N LEU A 498 -2.96 17.27 20.23
CA LEU A 498 -2.72 15.91 20.72
C LEU A 498 -2.45 14.97 19.55
N THR A 499 -1.66 13.93 19.82
CA THR A 499 -1.29 12.89 18.85
C THR A 499 -1.78 11.51 19.34
N THR A 500 -1.45 10.47 18.59
CA THR A 500 -1.88 9.08 18.88
C THR A 500 -0.94 8.31 19.80
N THR A 501 -0.01 8.98 20.49
CA THR A 501 0.81 8.32 21.51
C THR A 501 -0.10 7.70 22.58
N GLU A 502 0.31 6.59 23.19
CA GLU A 502 -0.54 5.87 24.14
C GLU A 502 -0.98 6.75 25.32
N VAL A 503 -0.06 7.58 25.84
CA VAL A 503 -0.34 8.53 26.93
C VAL A 503 -1.38 9.58 26.52
N GLU A 504 -1.26 10.15 25.31
CA GLU A 504 -2.22 11.16 24.84
C GLU A 504 -3.56 10.55 24.46
N LYS A 505 -3.59 9.33 23.91
CA LYS A 505 -4.84 8.57 23.69
C LYS A 505 -5.57 8.33 25.01
N ASP A 506 -4.86 7.85 26.03
CA ASP A 506 -5.45 7.58 27.33
C ASP A 506 -5.95 8.87 28.00
N PHE A 507 -5.18 9.95 27.92
CA PHE A 507 -5.61 11.27 28.37
C PHE A 507 -6.86 11.75 27.62
N ALA A 508 -6.89 11.61 26.29
CA ALA A 508 -8.01 12.03 25.47
C ALA A 508 -9.29 11.26 25.83
N VAL A 509 -9.18 9.94 26.02
CA VAL A 509 -10.27 9.08 26.46
C VAL A 509 -10.80 9.55 27.82
N GLN A 510 -9.92 9.71 28.81
CA GLN A 510 -10.31 10.09 30.17
C GLN A 510 -10.96 11.47 30.22
N LYS A 511 -10.39 12.46 29.51
CA LYS A 511 -10.82 13.85 29.63
C LYS A 511 -11.98 14.24 28.71
N TYR A 512 -12.05 13.69 27.50
CA TYR A 512 -13.03 14.11 26.48
C TYR A 512 -14.06 13.04 26.14
N LEU A 513 -13.74 11.74 26.32
CA LEU A 513 -14.64 10.64 25.94
C LEU A 513 -15.31 9.95 27.15
N CYS A 514 -14.81 10.19 28.36
CA CYS A 514 -15.36 9.65 29.61
C CYS A 514 -16.11 10.68 30.46
N SER A 515 -16.02 11.97 30.15
CA SER A 515 -16.56 13.04 30.98
C SER A 515 -18.10 13.06 30.98
N ILE A 516 -18.61 12.65 32.16
CA ILE A 516 -19.97 12.62 32.75
C ILE A 516 -20.87 11.50 32.26
#